data_AF-A0A9P6QG96-F1
#
_entry.id   AF-A0A9P6QG96-F1
#
_cell.length_a   1.000
_cell.length_b   1.000
_cell.length_c   1.000
_cell.angle_alpha   90.00
_cell.angle_beta   90.00
_cell.angle_gamma   90.00
#
_symmetry.space_group_name_H-M   'P 1'
#
loop_
_entity.id
_entity.type
_entity.pdbx_description
1 polymer ?
#
loop_
_entity_poly.entity_id
_entity_poly.type
_entity_poly.pdbx_seq_one_letter_code
_entity_poly.pdbx_strand_id
1 'polypeptide(L)'
;MTASPSFTDSEAQLIEAYTMILNEPFEDRYEDRWEDELFDRAVDRFKARAQEIGIVDPFEFLSRFKIDSYETIRAQLKKGPPMCFRQGWKSPLLGERLDPKSVMAKCHHISGPKFDPNCRVVVLDFWATW
;
A
#
# COMPACT_ATOMS: atom_id res chain seq x y z
N MET A 1 -3.69 13.96 -21.80
CA MET A 1 -2.53 13.65 -20.95
C MET A 1 -2.43 14.74 -19.90
N THR A 2 -3.06 14.54 -18.75
CA THR A 2 -2.90 15.44 -17.59
C THR A 2 -1.51 15.21 -17.03
N ALA A 3 -0.63 16.21 -17.15
CA ALA A 3 0.68 16.18 -16.53
C ALA A 3 0.49 16.01 -15.02
N SER A 4 1.11 14.98 -14.44
CA SER A 4 1.20 14.85 -12.99
C SER A 4 1.84 16.13 -12.45
N PRO A 5 1.31 16.72 -11.36
CA PRO A 5 1.91 17.92 -10.78
C PRO A 5 3.37 17.63 -10.43
N SER A 6 4.29 18.46 -10.92
CA SER A 6 5.70 18.38 -10.56
C SER A 6 5.84 18.77 -9.09
N PHE A 7 6.43 17.88 -8.28
CA PHE A 7 6.77 18.18 -6.90
C PHE A 7 7.85 19.27 -6.83
N THR A 8 7.78 20.11 -5.81
CA THR A 8 8.89 20.99 -5.44
C THR A 8 10.06 20.18 -4.88
N ASP A 9 11.27 20.75 -4.88
CA ASP A 9 12.46 20.07 -4.34
C ASP A 9 12.31 19.69 -2.86
N SER A 10 11.60 20.50 -2.06
CA SER A 10 11.31 20.19 -0.66
C SER A 10 10.27 19.08 -0.51
N GLU A 11 9.24 19.05 -1.35
CA GLU A 11 8.25 17.95 -1.37
C GLU A 11 8.92 16.64 -1.79
N ALA A 12 9.81 16.65 -2.78
CA ALA A 12 10.58 15.46 -3.17
C ALA A 12 11.46 14.93 -2.04
N GLN A 13 12.18 15.82 -1.34
CA GLN A 13 12.97 15.45 -0.16
C GLN A 13 12.12 14.93 1.00
N LEU A 14 10.89 15.43 1.16
CA LEU A 14 9.95 14.92 2.15
C LEU A 14 9.47 13.50 1.82
N ILE A 15 9.17 13.21 0.55
CA ILE A 15 8.81 11.86 0.08
C ILE A 15 9.97 10.89 0.33
N GLU A 16 11.19 11.29 0.01
CA GLU A 16 12.39 10.49 0.25
C GLU A 16 12.57 10.22 1.75
N ALA A 17 12.46 11.26 2.59
CA ALA A 17 12.54 11.11 4.05
C ALA A 17 11.44 10.20 4.59
N TYR A 18 10.20 10.33 4.09
CA TYR A 18 9.09 9.45 4.46
C TYR A 18 9.44 7.99 4.13
N THR A 19 9.96 7.76 2.92
CA THR A 19 10.28 6.43 2.42
C THR A 19 11.38 5.78 3.24
N MET A 20 12.51 6.47 3.40
CA MET A 20 13.69 5.92 4.08
C MET A 20 13.54 5.81 5.61
N ILE A 21 12.75 6.69 6.23
CA ILE A 21 12.65 6.77 7.70
C ILE A 21 11.41 6.04 8.21
N LEU A 22 10.26 6.22 7.56
CA LEU A 22 8.98 5.70 8.05
C LEU A 22 8.50 4.46 7.31
N ASN A 23 8.83 4.28 6.02
CA ASN A 23 8.30 3.17 5.23
C ASN A 23 9.24 1.95 5.20
N GLU A 24 10.41 2.08 4.56
CA GLU A 24 11.35 0.97 4.33
C GLU A 24 11.72 0.20 5.61
N PRO A 25 11.99 0.84 6.77
CA PRO A 25 12.35 0.09 7.97
C PRO A 25 11.21 -0.79 8.52
N PHE A 26 9.97 -0.52 8.11
CA PHE A 26 8.74 -1.14 8.61
C PHE A 26 8.00 -1.97 7.55
N GLU A 27 8.48 -2.01 6.30
CA GLU A 27 7.84 -2.75 5.20
C GLU A 27 7.56 -4.22 5.55
N ASP A 28 8.51 -4.86 6.26
CA ASP A 28 8.43 -6.26 6.70
C ASP A 28 8.08 -6.44 8.19
N ARG A 29 7.76 -5.35 8.90
CA ARG A 29 7.54 -5.34 10.37
C ARG A 29 6.07 -5.14 10.74
N TYR A 30 5.15 -5.82 10.09
CA TYR A 30 3.72 -5.74 10.38
C TYR A 30 3.27 -6.73 11.46
N GLU A 31 2.09 -6.46 12.03
CA GLU A 31 1.40 -7.28 13.03
C GLU A 31 2.32 -7.69 14.19
N ASP A 32 2.61 -8.99 14.33
CA ASP A 32 3.38 -9.55 15.44
C ASP A 32 4.85 -9.13 15.43
N ARG A 33 5.36 -8.61 14.31
CA ARG A 33 6.73 -8.10 14.17
C ARG A 33 6.84 -6.59 14.39
N TRP A 34 5.72 -5.93 14.68
CA TRP A 34 5.67 -4.49 14.91
C TRP A 34 6.24 -4.13 16.29
N GLU A 35 7.07 -3.10 16.33
CA GLU A 35 7.66 -2.55 17.57
C GLU A 35 7.33 -1.05 17.67
N ASP A 36 6.41 -0.70 18.58
CA ASP A 36 5.93 0.68 18.73
C ASP A 36 7.06 1.66 19.10
N GLU A 37 8.00 1.25 19.96
CA GLU A 37 9.14 2.09 20.35
C GLU A 37 10.08 2.44 19.19
N LEU A 38 10.24 1.54 18.21
CA LEU A 38 11.06 1.81 17.03
C LEU A 38 10.35 2.78 16.10
N PHE A 39 9.03 2.66 15.96
CA PHE A 39 8.24 3.58 15.16
C PHE A 39 8.23 4.99 15.76
N ASP A 40 8.10 5.12 17.07
CA ASP A 40 8.11 6.43 17.74
C ASP A 40 9.43 7.17 17.50
N ARG A 41 10.57 6.45 17.61
CA ARG A 41 11.89 7.01 17.28
C ARG A 41 12.01 7.42 15.80
N ALA A 42 11.41 6.64 14.90
CA ALA A 42 11.39 6.96 13.47
C ALA A 42 10.54 8.21 13.19
N VAL A 43 9.41 8.36 13.87
CA VAL A 43 8.57 9.58 13.82
C VAL A 43 9.35 10.79 14.27
N ASP A 44 10.08 10.71 15.39
CA ASP A 44 10.91 11.82 15.87
C ASP A 44 12.03 12.18 14.87
N ARG A 45 12.67 11.17 14.27
CA ARG A 45 13.67 11.38 13.22
C ARG A 45 13.07 12.02 11.96
N PHE A 46 11.87 11.60 11.57
CA PHE A 46 11.17 12.18 10.42
C PHE A 46 10.77 13.63 10.68
N LYS A 47 10.28 13.95 11.88
CA LYS A 47 9.98 15.34 12.30
C LYS A 47 11.22 16.22 12.24
N ALA A 48 12.35 15.75 12.78
CA ALA A 48 13.62 16.47 12.71
C ALA A 48 14.04 16.71 11.24
N ARG A 49 13.92 15.68 10.39
CA ARG A 49 14.26 15.79 8.97
C ARG A 49 13.34 16.76 8.22
N ALA A 50 12.04 16.76 8.52
CA ALA A 50 11.08 17.71 7.94
C ALA A 50 11.42 19.16 8.30
N GLN A 51 11.84 19.41 9.55
CA GLN A 51 12.30 20.73 9.98
C GLN A 51 13.58 21.17 9.24
N GLU A 52 14.54 20.28 9.04
CA GLU A 52 15.78 20.58 8.30
C GLU A 52 15.54 21.01 6.86
N ILE A 53 14.52 20.45 6.19
CA ILE A 53 14.14 20.78 4.82
C ILE A 53 13.16 21.96 4.73
N GLY A 54 12.86 22.60 5.87
CA GLY A 54 12.03 23.80 5.95
C GLY A 54 10.52 23.54 5.95
N ILE A 55 10.07 22.31 6.20
CA ILE A 55 8.66 21.94 6.25
C ILE A 55 8.19 21.93 7.71
N VAL A 56 7.30 22.87 8.05
CA VAL A 56 6.77 23.03 9.42
C VAL A 56 5.71 21.98 9.73
N ASP A 57 4.79 21.74 8.79
CA ASP A 57 3.78 20.69 8.90
C ASP A 57 3.83 19.77 7.66
N PRO A 58 4.38 18.54 7.78
CA PRO A 58 4.44 17.60 6.67
C PRO A 58 3.04 17.13 6.22
N PHE A 59 2.00 17.25 7.04
CA PHE A 59 0.65 16.79 6.70
C PHE A 59 -0.08 17.72 5.72
N GLU A 60 0.32 18.98 5.58
CA GLU A 60 -0.16 19.85 4.51
C GLU A 60 0.10 19.25 3.12
N PHE A 61 1.22 18.55 2.98
CA PHE A 61 1.56 17.81 1.76
C PHE A 61 1.02 16.37 1.78
N LEU A 62 1.25 15.63 2.87
CA LEU A 62 0.93 14.21 2.95
C LEU A 62 -0.58 13.91 2.91
N SER A 63 -1.44 14.87 3.28
CA SER A 63 -2.90 14.76 3.14
C SER A 63 -3.36 14.56 1.69
N ARG A 64 -2.59 15.00 0.69
CA ARG A 64 -2.83 14.71 -0.73
C ARG A 64 -2.82 13.21 -1.04
N PHE A 65 -2.14 12.42 -0.19
CA PHE A 65 -2.04 10.97 -0.23
C PHE A 65 -2.93 10.29 0.82
N LYS A 66 -3.86 11.03 1.45
CA LYS A 66 -4.75 10.55 2.54
C LYS A 66 -3.98 10.11 3.79
N ILE A 67 -2.86 10.76 4.06
CA ILE A 67 -2.06 10.58 5.25
C ILE A 67 -2.25 11.82 6.13
N ASP A 68 -3.09 11.69 7.13
CA ASP A 68 -3.57 12.84 7.92
C ASP A 68 -2.93 12.92 9.32
N SER A 69 -2.24 11.85 9.74
CA SER A 69 -1.57 11.79 11.04
C SER A 69 -0.50 10.69 11.09
N TYR A 70 0.39 10.76 12.09
CA TYR A 70 1.35 9.68 12.36
C TYR A 70 0.65 8.38 12.78
N GLU A 71 -0.53 8.47 13.42
CA GLU A 71 -1.33 7.29 13.75
C GLU A 71 -1.92 6.62 12.50
N THR A 72 -2.26 7.41 11.47
CA THR A 72 -2.68 6.88 10.17
C THR A 72 -1.55 6.07 9.54
N ILE A 73 -0.32 6.62 9.56
CA ILE A 73 0.88 5.94 9.05
C ILE A 73 1.13 4.66 9.85
N ARG A 74 1.11 4.75 11.19
CA ARG A 74 1.28 3.61 12.10
C ARG A 74 0.28 2.50 11.77
N ALA A 75 -1.01 2.82 11.69
CA ALA A 75 -2.06 1.85 11.44
C ALA A 75 -1.91 1.17 10.06
N GLN A 76 -1.54 1.94 9.03
CA GLN A 76 -1.32 1.40 7.68
C GLN A 76 -0.12 0.44 7.64
N LEU A 77 1.03 0.86 8.18
CA LEU A 77 2.24 0.04 8.17
C LEU A 77 2.12 -1.18 9.09
N LYS A 78 1.54 -1.02 10.29
CA LYS A 78 1.31 -2.12 11.24
C LYS A 78 0.37 -3.18 10.69
N LYS A 79 -0.63 -2.81 9.89
CA LYS A 79 -1.50 -3.76 9.19
C LYS A 79 -0.73 -4.55 8.11
N GLY A 80 0.28 -3.92 7.51
CA GLY A 80 1.06 -4.49 6.42
C GLY A 80 0.25 -4.71 5.14
N PRO A 81 0.87 -5.30 4.11
CA PRO A 81 0.16 -5.62 2.88
C PRO A 81 -0.87 -6.75 3.11
N PRO A 82 -1.89 -6.87 2.25
CA PRO A 82 -2.82 -8.00 2.26
C PRO A 82 -2.08 -9.34 2.31
N MET A 83 -2.64 -10.34 3.00
CA MET A 83 -1.95 -11.62 3.25
C MET A 83 -1.37 -12.26 1.98
N CYS A 84 -2.07 -12.19 0.85
CA CYS A 84 -1.61 -12.75 -0.42
C CYS A 84 -0.33 -12.13 -1.00
N PHE A 85 0.06 -10.93 -0.53
CA PHE A 85 1.28 -10.25 -0.92
C PHE A 85 2.40 -10.39 0.11
N ARG A 86 2.16 -11.06 1.23
CA ARG A 86 3.18 -11.28 2.26
C ARG A 86 4.16 -12.36 1.83
N GLN A 87 5.43 -12.15 2.13
CA GLN A 87 6.47 -13.14 1.85
C GLN A 87 6.14 -14.48 2.52
N GLY A 88 6.23 -15.56 1.74
CA GLY A 88 5.96 -16.92 2.23
C GLY A 88 4.48 -17.29 2.33
N TRP A 89 3.55 -16.39 2.01
CA TRP A 89 2.14 -16.73 1.95
C TRP A 89 1.88 -17.78 0.86
N LYS A 90 1.08 -18.79 1.22
CA LYS A 90 0.58 -19.81 0.31
C LYS A 90 -0.94 -19.75 0.33
N SER A 91 -1.54 -19.78 -0.87
CA SER A 91 -2.99 -19.82 -0.98
C SER A 91 -3.54 -21.07 -0.27
N PRO A 92 -4.55 -20.94 0.61
CA PRO A 92 -5.21 -22.11 1.18
C PRO A 92 -5.93 -22.93 0.10
N LEU A 93 -6.19 -22.34 -1.06
CA LEU A 93 -6.86 -22.96 -2.20
C LEU A 93 -5.89 -23.71 -3.13
N LEU A 94 -4.61 -23.87 -2.74
CA LEU A 94 -3.65 -24.67 -3.50
C LEU A 94 -4.14 -26.13 -3.58
N GLY A 95 -4.52 -26.55 -4.80
CA GLY A 95 -5.03 -27.90 -5.07
C GLY A 95 -6.56 -27.99 -5.06
N GLU A 96 -7.28 -26.91 -4.77
CA GLU A 96 -8.74 -26.89 -4.88
C GLU A 96 -9.19 -26.65 -6.32
N ARG A 97 -10.20 -27.42 -6.75
CA ARG A 97 -10.93 -27.13 -7.99
C ARG A 97 -11.84 -25.94 -7.76
N LEU A 98 -11.41 -24.77 -8.21
CA LEU A 98 -12.26 -23.60 -8.30
C LEU A 98 -13.32 -23.80 -9.38
N ASP A 99 -14.59 -23.55 -9.04
CA ASP A 99 -15.66 -23.35 -10.02
C ASP A 99 -15.63 -21.88 -10.49
N PRO A 100 -15.14 -21.59 -11.71
CA PRO A 100 -14.99 -20.23 -12.18
C PRO A 100 -16.32 -19.49 -12.29
N LYS A 101 -17.43 -20.22 -12.53
CA LYS A 101 -18.78 -19.60 -12.59
C LYS A 101 -19.17 -19.00 -11.24
N SER A 102 -18.94 -19.74 -10.17
CA SER A 102 -19.23 -19.29 -8.80
C SER A 102 -18.40 -18.08 -8.37
N VAL A 103 -17.15 -17.96 -8.87
CA VAL A 103 -16.31 -16.80 -8.61
C VAL A 103 -16.80 -15.58 -9.41
N MET A 104 -17.01 -15.74 -10.71
CA MET A 104 -17.43 -14.66 -11.59
C MET A 104 -18.78 -14.06 -11.18
N ALA A 105 -19.70 -14.87 -10.64
CA ALA A 105 -21.00 -14.38 -10.15
C ALA A 105 -20.88 -13.35 -9.01
N LYS A 106 -19.75 -13.32 -8.28
CA LYS A 106 -19.49 -12.38 -7.19
C LYS A 106 -18.76 -11.11 -7.64
N CYS A 107 -18.33 -11.06 -8.91
CA CYS A 107 -17.49 -9.99 -9.43
C CYS A 107 -18.30 -9.09 -10.37
N HIS A 108 -18.07 -7.78 -10.32
CA HIS A 108 -18.57 -6.88 -11.34
C HIS A 108 -17.70 -7.02 -12.59
N HIS A 109 -18.31 -7.28 -13.75
CA HIS A 109 -17.60 -7.22 -15.02
C HIS A 109 -17.25 -5.77 -15.35
N ILE A 110 -15.97 -5.47 -15.60
CA ILE A 110 -15.51 -4.10 -15.85
C ILE A 110 -15.13 -3.89 -17.33
N SER A 111 -14.42 -4.84 -17.95
CA SER A 111 -14.02 -4.76 -19.35
C SER A 111 -13.64 -6.14 -19.92
N GLY A 112 -13.43 -6.22 -21.23
CA GLY A 112 -13.02 -7.44 -21.93
C GLY A 112 -14.15 -8.45 -22.18
N PRO A 113 -13.83 -9.62 -22.78
CA PRO A 113 -14.81 -10.67 -23.04
C PRO A 113 -15.42 -11.20 -21.74
N LYS A 114 -16.73 -11.46 -21.75
CA LYS A 114 -17.37 -12.15 -20.62
C LYS A 114 -16.86 -13.59 -20.55
N PHE A 115 -16.84 -14.13 -19.35
CA PHE A 115 -16.44 -15.52 -19.10
C PHE A 115 -17.27 -16.50 -19.95
N ASP A 116 -16.59 -17.33 -20.74
CA ASP A 116 -17.16 -18.46 -21.47
C ASP A 116 -16.61 -19.78 -20.88
N PRO A 117 -17.48 -20.65 -20.32
CA PRO A 117 -17.04 -21.91 -19.72
C PRO A 117 -16.47 -22.91 -20.73
N ASN A 118 -16.62 -22.68 -22.04
CA ASN A 118 -16.09 -23.55 -23.08
C ASN A 118 -14.66 -23.16 -23.51
N CYS A 119 -14.11 -22.07 -22.97
CA CYS A 119 -12.73 -21.70 -23.24
C CYS A 119 -11.75 -22.71 -22.64
N ARG A 120 -10.77 -23.14 -23.43
CA ARG A 120 -9.74 -24.10 -23.02
C ARG A 120 -8.77 -23.53 -21.97
N VAL A 121 -8.58 -22.21 -21.98
CA VAL A 121 -7.77 -21.46 -21.02
C VAL A 121 -8.55 -20.19 -20.68
N VAL A 122 -8.65 -19.88 -19.39
CA VAL A 122 -9.29 -18.67 -18.88
C VAL A 122 -8.29 -17.96 -17.99
N VAL A 123 -8.00 -16.71 -18.29
CA VAL A 123 -7.21 -15.82 -17.44
C VAL A 123 -8.19 -14.86 -16.77
N LEU A 124 -8.28 -14.93 -15.44
CA LEU A 124 -9.09 -14.02 -14.64
C LEU A 124 -8.14 -13.02 -13.99
N ASP A 125 -8.24 -11.77 -14.42
CA ASP A 125 -7.50 -10.66 -13.83
C ASP A 125 -8.38 -9.96 -12.79
N PHE A 126 -7.95 -9.98 -11.54
CA PHE A 126 -8.64 -9.34 -10.43
C PHE A 126 -7.88 -8.09 -10.05
N TRP A 127 -8.51 -6.95 -10.22
CA TRP A 127 -7.95 -5.66 -9.82
C TRP A 127 -8.91 -4.92 -8.90
N ALA A 128 -8.35 -4.01 -8.11
CA ALA A 128 -9.10 -3.09 -7.29
C ALA A 128 -8.47 -1.70 -7.36
N THR A 129 -9.28 -0.67 -7.17
CA THR A 129 -8.85 0.74 -7.20
C THR A 129 -8.37 1.26 -5.85
N TRP A 130 -8.38 0.42 -4.81
CA TRP A 130 -8.04 0.79 -3.44
C TRP A 130 -6.57 0.52 -3.11
#